data_AF-A0A0J8BFT8-F1
#
_entry.id   AF-A0A0J8BFT8-F1
#
_cell.length_a   1.000
_cell.length_b   1.000
_cell.length_c   1.000
_cell.angle_alpha   90.00
_cell.angle_beta   90.00
_cell.angle_gamma   90.00
#
_symmetry.space_group_name_H-M   'P 1'
#
loop_
_entity.id
_entity.type
_entity.pdbx_description
1 polymer ?
#
loop_
_entity_poly.entity_id
_entity_poly.type
_entity_poly.pdbx_seq_one_letter_code
_entity_poly.pdbx_strand_id
1 'polypeptide(L)'
;MAERFIDNGKLALKLLGELEEETMSTPPPRKAKEKVFEKALSGLCAGSKRKSGDVESPLEIVEVEEPLVKRTKANHIGVDVPITNITPTQRMARVRHAVREIYTNTNDNALQALGSEEVNTLYESWLETSIRMTSVIRCRVQFEDEIAALKTEVTNLKVKVSSSEEEIKKLHAELDSQKETFRKTSEAVNEHTVMKDSNKRILAL
;
A
#
# COMPACT_ATOMS: atom_id res chain seq x y z
N MET A 1 39.10 -21.95 -33.86
CA MET A 1 38.78 -21.78 -32.44
C MET A 1 37.27 -21.63 -32.35
N ALA A 2 36.58 -22.61 -31.76
CA ALA A 2 35.13 -22.58 -31.60
C ALA A 2 34.82 -22.01 -30.21
N GLU A 3 34.43 -20.73 -30.15
CA GLU A 3 33.97 -20.10 -28.92
C GLU A 3 32.54 -20.53 -28.64
N ARG A 4 32.33 -21.00 -27.40
CA ARG A 4 31.07 -21.51 -26.90
C ARG A 4 30.16 -20.32 -26.60
N PHE A 5 29.19 -20.05 -27.47
CA PHE A 5 28.02 -19.26 -27.08
C PHE A 5 27.32 -19.98 -25.93
N ILE A 6 27.29 -19.35 -24.76
CA ILE A 6 26.40 -19.77 -23.70
C ILE A 6 25.00 -19.44 -24.21
N ASP A 7 24.18 -20.48 -24.37
CA ASP A 7 22.82 -20.37 -24.84
C ASP A 7 22.01 -19.55 -23.83
N ASN A 8 21.70 -18.29 -24.18
CA ASN A 8 21.07 -17.30 -23.30
C ASN A 8 19.71 -17.77 -22.76
N GLY A 9 19.03 -18.68 -23.46
CA GLY A 9 17.82 -19.34 -22.96
C GLY A 9 18.07 -20.20 -21.71
N LYS A 10 19.28 -20.74 -21.56
CA LYS A 10 19.67 -21.58 -20.43
C LYS A 10 19.97 -20.77 -19.16
N LEU A 11 20.43 -19.53 -19.30
CA LEU A 11 20.62 -18.60 -18.18
C LEU A 11 19.27 -18.07 -17.68
N ALA A 12 18.37 -17.69 -18.59
CA ALA A 12 17.03 -17.24 -18.26
C ALA A 12 16.20 -18.33 -17.55
N LEU A 13 16.27 -19.59 -18.04
CA LEU A 13 15.60 -20.72 -17.40
C LEU A 13 16.19 -21.05 -16.02
N LYS A 14 17.50 -20.87 -15.82
CA LYS A 14 18.14 -21.09 -14.52
C LYS A 14 17.70 -20.06 -13.49
N LEU A 15 17.62 -18.78 -13.89
CA LEU A 15 17.16 -17.70 -13.00
C LEU A 15 15.65 -17.76 -12.72
N LEU A 16 14.83 -18.24 -13.67
CA LEU A 16 13.40 -18.50 -13.41
C LEU A 16 13.22 -19.70 -12.44
N GLY A 17 14.00 -20.77 -12.61
CA GLY A 17 13.94 -21.94 -11.74
C GLY A 17 14.37 -21.65 -10.30
N GLU A 18 15.41 -20.83 -10.11
CA GLU A 18 15.87 -20.39 -8.78
C GLU A 18 14.84 -19.50 -8.07
N LEU A 19 14.02 -18.73 -8.81
CA LEU A 19 12.89 -17.96 -8.26
C LEU A 19 11.70 -18.84 -7.85
N GLU A 20 11.49 -19.99 -8.49
CA GLU A 20 10.41 -20.92 -8.16
C GLU A 20 10.78 -21.83 -6.98
N GLU A 21 12.03 -22.31 -6.91
CA GLU A 21 12.48 -23.21 -5.84
C GLU A 21 12.54 -22.54 -4.45
N GLU A 22 12.82 -21.22 -4.38
CA GLU A 22 12.79 -20.45 -3.13
C GLU A 22 11.35 -20.20 -2.61
N THR A 23 10.32 -20.45 -3.43
CA THR A 23 8.91 -20.21 -3.06
C THR A 23 8.10 -21.46 -2.71
N MET A 24 8.65 -22.67 -2.89
CA MET A 24 7.90 -23.92 -2.62
C MET A 24 8.24 -24.61 -1.28
N SER A 25 9.16 -24.06 -0.48
CA SER A 25 9.45 -24.54 0.88
C SER A 25 8.96 -23.58 1.95
N THR A 26 7.67 -23.23 1.94
CA THR A 26 7.00 -22.74 3.15
C THR A 26 5.73 -23.54 3.41
N PRO A 27 5.70 -24.39 4.46
CA PRO A 27 4.48 -25.08 4.83
C PRO A 27 3.46 -24.08 5.38
N PRO A 28 2.15 -24.33 5.22
CA PRO A 28 1.11 -23.41 5.71
C PRO A 28 1.19 -23.30 7.24
N PRO A 29 1.03 -22.10 7.81
CA PRO A 29 1.22 -21.89 9.24
C PRO A 29 0.13 -22.60 10.03
N ARG A 30 0.54 -23.57 10.87
CA ARG A 30 -0.30 -24.15 11.91
C ARG A 30 -0.59 -23.09 12.96
N LYS A 31 -1.86 -22.96 13.31
CA LYS A 31 -2.39 -22.10 14.37
C LYS A 31 -1.69 -22.38 15.71
N ALA A 32 -0.87 -21.46 16.22
CA ALA A 32 -0.59 -21.30 17.65
C ALA A 32 0.16 -19.98 17.95
N LYS A 33 -0.56 -19.07 18.61
CA LYS A 33 -0.16 -18.14 19.69
C LYS A 33 1.25 -17.50 19.74
N GLU A 34 1.19 -16.17 19.85
CA GLU A 34 1.99 -15.27 20.69
C GLU A 34 3.52 -15.22 20.57
N LYS A 35 3.97 -13.97 20.36
CA LYS A 35 5.18 -13.30 20.84
C LYS A 35 6.45 -13.38 19.97
N VAL A 36 6.97 -12.17 19.73
CA VAL A 36 8.30 -11.79 19.23
C VAL A 36 8.53 -11.94 17.72
N PHE A 37 8.35 -10.85 16.96
CA PHE A 37 9.05 -10.65 15.68
C PHE A 37 9.31 -9.16 15.39
N GLU A 38 9.98 -8.47 16.32
CA GLU A 38 10.82 -7.31 15.97
C GLU A 38 12.20 -7.82 15.51
N LYS A 39 12.32 -8.38 14.30
CA LYS A 39 13.63 -8.46 13.60
C LYS A 39 13.62 -8.84 12.12
N ALA A 40 12.54 -8.57 11.36
CA ALA A 40 12.50 -8.92 9.94
C ALA A 40 12.02 -7.79 9.00
N LEU A 41 12.01 -6.53 9.45
CA LEU A 41 11.64 -5.37 8.62
C LEU A 41 12.79 -4.41 8.31
N SER A 42 14.06 -4.84 8.47
CA SER A 42 15.22 -3.98 8.22
C SER A 42 15.75 -4.01 6.78
N GLY A 43 15.05 -4.63 5.84
CA GLY A 43 15.47 -4.69 4.44
C GLY A 43 14.49 -3.97 3.54
N LEU A 44 14.98 -2.98 2.78
CA LEU A 44 14.34 -2.37 1.61
C LEU A 44 13.31 -1.25 1.88
N CYS A 45 13.79 -0.12 2.40
CA CYS A 45 13.45 1.22 1.89
C CYS A 45 14.28 2.29 2.62
N ALA A 46 15.61 2.27 2.44
CA ALA A 46 16.46 3.35 2.94
C ALA A 46 16.47 4.50 1.91
N GLY A 47 15.82 5.61 2.27
CA GLY A 47 15.81 6.85 1.48
C GLY A 47 17.22 7.41 1.30
N SER A 48 17.60 7.60 0.03
CA SER A 48 18.87 8.24 -0.36
C SER A 48 18.83 9.73 -0.04
N LYS A 49 19.47 10.14 1.06
CA LYS A 49 19.80 11.54 1.33
C LYS A 49 21.09 11.91 0.59
N ARG A 50 21.00 12.73 -0.46
CA ARG A 50 22.18 13.36 -1.05
C ARG A 50 22.58 14.59 -0.22
N LYS A 51 23.84 14.58 0.23
CA LYS A 51 24.57 15.74 0.79
C LYS A 51 24.86 16.73 -0.36
N SER A 52 24.51 17.99 -0.16
CA SER A 52 25.00 19.11 -0.97
C SER A 52 26.49 19.33 -0.68
N GLY A 53 27.34 19.04 -1.66
CA GLY A 53 28.76 19.40 -1.66
C GLY A 53 28.98 20.43 -2.76
N ASP A 54 29.39 21.62 -2.33
CA ASP A 54 29.83 22.74 -3.15
C ASP A 54 31.17 22.39 -3.81
N VAL A 55 31.25 22.40 -5.14
CA VAL A 55 32.51 22.34 -5.89
C VAL A 55 32.36 23.19 -7.15
N GLU A 56 33.28 24.15 -7.26
CA GLU A 56 33.43 25.16 -8.31
C GLU A 56 33.48 24.57 -9.74
N SER A 57 32.79 25.26 -10.67
CA SER A 57 33.06 25.17 -12.12
C SER A 57 34.33 25.97 -12.45
N PRO A 58 35.13 25.57 -13.45
CA PRO A 58 34.81 26.02 -14.82
C PRO A 58 35.24 25.04 -15.92
N LEU A 59 34.29 24.58 -16.74
CA LEU A 59 34.60 24.11 -18.09
C LEU A 59 33.57 24.74 -19.05
N GLU A 60 34.07 25.64 -19.89
CA GLU A 60 33.37 26.14 -21.08
C GLU A 60 32.97 24.95 -21.96
N ILE A 61 31.68 24.65 -22.01
CA ILE A 61 31.10 23.79 -23.03
C ILE A 61 30.56 24.72 -24.11
N VAL A 62 31.19 24.64 -25.28
CA VAL A 62 30.71 25.26 -26.52
C VAL A 62 29.33 24.67 -26.83
N GLU A 63 28.28 25.46 -26.65
CA GLU A 63 26.93 25.14 -27.09
C GLU A 63 26.88 25.15 -28.63
N VAL A 64 26.96 23.97 -29.24
CA VAL A 64 26.38 23.73 -30.57
C VAL A 64 25.00 23.15 -30.33
N GLU A 65 24.02 24.03 -30.19
CA GLU A 65 22.62 23.68 -30.05
C GLU A 65 22.09 23.22 -31.42
N GLU A 66 22.12 21.91 -31.70
CA GLU A 66 21.34 21.34 -32.81
C GLU A 66 19.84 21.45 -32.47
N PRO A 67 19.00 22.05 -33.33
CA PRO A 67 17.60 22.24 -33.01
C PRO A 67 16.89 20.88 -32.95
N LEU A 68 16.40 20.51 -31.76
CA LEU A 68 15.46 19.41 -31.57
C LEU A 68 14.26 19.61 -32.52
N VAL A 69 14.18 18.76 -33.55
CA VAL A 69 13.08 18.75 -34.52
C VAL A 69 11.77 18.57 -33.77
N LYS A 70 10.96 19.63 -33.74
CA LYS A 70 9.62 19.63 -33.16
C LYS A 70 8.77 18.59 -33.90
N ARG A 71 8.55 17.44 -33.27
CA ARG A 71 7.60 16.42 -33.74
C ARG A 71 6.22 17.08 -33.89
N THR A 72 5.73 17.09 -35.12
CA THR A 72 4.43 17.64 -35.48
C THR A 72 3.34 16.87 -34.74
N LYS A 73 2.58 17.57 -33.90
CA LYS A 73 1.43 17.00 -33.18
C LYS A 73 0.35 16.63 -34.19
N ALA A 74 0.32 15.37 -34.61
CA ALA A 74 -0.84 14.83 -35.30
C ALA A 74 -1.95 14.59 -34.25
N ASN A 75 -3.20 14.83 -34.63
CA ASN A 75 -4.36 14.65 -33.75
C ASN A 75 -4.50 13.16 -33.40
N HIS A 76 -4.05 12.78 -32.21
CA HIS A 76 -3.99 11.39 -31.78
C HIS A 76 -5.17 11.06 -30.86
N ILE A 77 -5.80 9.93 -31.13
CA ILE A 77 -6.98 9.41 -30.43
C ILE A 77 -6.72 9.37 -28.91
N GLY A 78 -7.44 10.23 -28.18
CA GLY A 78 -7.56 10.14 -26.73
C GLY A 78 -6.29 10.41 -25.93
N VAL A 79 -5.31 11.13 -26.47
CA VAL A 79 -4.07 11.49 -25.74
C VAL A 79 -4.35 12.32 -24.49
N ASP A 80 -5.42 13.13 -24.50
CA ASP A 80 -5.80 13.98 -23.37
C ASP A 80 -6.67 13.29 -22.31
N VAL A 81 -7.08 12.04 -22.53
CA VAL A 81 -7.89 11.29 -21.56
C VAL A 81 -6.99 10.38 -20.72
N PRO A 82 -7.11 10.41 -19.37
CA PRO A 82 -6.37 9.48 -18.51
C PRO A 82 -6.60 8.01 -18.90
N ILE A 83 -5.54 7.19 -18.86
CA ILE A 83 -5.60 5.74 -19.20
C ILE A 83 -6.62 4.98 -18.34
N THR A 84 -6.90 5.47 -17.13
CA THR A 84 -7.91 4.93 -16.21
C THR A 84 -9.34 5.08 -16.72
N ASN A 85 -9.60 6.05 -17.60
CA ASN A 85 -10.94 6.46 -18.03
C ASN A 85 -11.28 6.02 -19.46
N ILE A 86 -10.46 5.15 -20.05
CA ILE A 86 -10.66 4.63 -21.40
C ILE A 86 -10.83 3.11 -21.38
N THR A 87 -11.56 2.60 -22.37
CA THR A 87 -11.85 1.17 -22.49
C THR A 87 -10.56 0.35 -22.71
N PRO A 88 -10.53 -0.95 -22.37
CA PRO A 88 -9.39 -1.81 -22.64
C PRO A 88 -8.91 -1.77 -24.10
N THR A 89 -9.85 -1.74 -25.05
CA THR A 89 -9.54 -1.64 -26.49
C THR A 89 -8.84 -0.34 -26.85
N GLN A 90 -9.30 0.79 -26.30
CA GLN A 90 -8.68 2.10 -26.49
C GLN A 90 -7.30 2.19 -25.84
N ARG A 91 -7.12 1.59 -24.65
CA ARG A 91 -5.80 1.48 -24.01
C ARG A 91 -4.81 0.78 -24.93
N MET A 92 -5.19 -0.39 -25.45
CA MET A 92 -4.33 -1.16 -26.34
C MET A 92 -4.05 -0.42 -27.66
N ALA A 93 -5.02 0.32 -28.19
CA ALA A 93 -4.81 1.15 -29.38
C ALA A 93 -3.79 2.27 -29.12
N ARG A 94 -3.86 2.93 -27.96
CA ARG A 94 -2.91 3.96 -27.53
C ARG A 94 -1.51 3.39 -27.28
N VAL A 95 -1.40 2.22 -26.65
CA VAL A 95 -0.13 1.51 -26.47
C VAL A 95 0.48 1.16 -27.83
N ARG A 96 -0.29 0.57 -28.75
CA ARG A 96 0.20 0.27 -30.12
C ARG A 96 0.60 1.51 -30.91
N HIS A 97 -0.02 2.65 -30.65
CA HIS A 97 0.38 3.92 -31.24
C HIS A 97 1.72 4.38 -30.70
N ALA A 98 1.86 4.46 -29.37
CA ALA A 98 3.10 4.84 -28.71
C ALA A 98 4.27 3.93 -29.13
N VAL A 99 4.05 2.61 -29.20
CA VAL A 99 5.07 1.66 -29.68
C VAL A 99 5.50 1.99 -31.11
N ARG A 100 4.57 2.32 -32.02
CA ARG A 100 4.88 2.71 -33.41
C ARG A 100 5.60 4.06 -33.51
N GLU A 101 5.34 4.98 -32.59
CA GLU A 101 6.09 6.25 -32.54
C GLU A 101 7.50 6.08 -31.98
N ILE A 102 7.68 5.13 -31.07
CA ILE A 102 8.95 4.86 -30.39
C ILE A 102 9.84 3.91 -31.20
N TYR A 103 9.26 3.05 -32.06
CA TYR A 103 10.00 2.17 -32.97
C TYR A 103 9.82 2.61 -34.42
N THR A 104 10.85 3.27 -34.95
CA THR A 104 10.94 3.67 -36.36
C THR A 104 12.16 3.02 -37.01
N ASN A 105 12.18 2.86 -38.35
CA ASN A 105 13.32 2.30 -39.08
C ASN A 105 14.63 3.10 -38.83
N THR A 106 14.54 4.38 -38.47
CA THR A 106 15.68 5.20 -38.07
C THR A 106 16.32 4.70 -36.76
N ASN A 107 15.53 4.11 -35.86
CA ASN A 107 15.99 3.57 -34.59
C ASN A 107 16.76 2.26 -34.79
N ASP A 108 16.35 1.42 -35.76
CA ASP A 108 17.09 0.20 -36.09
C ASP A 108 18.47 0.52 -36.67
N ASN A 109 18.56 1.55 -37.53
CA ASN A 109 19.83 2.04 -38.05
C ASN A 109 20.71 2.65 -36.94
N ALA A 110 20.12 3.39 -35.99
CA ALA A 110 20.83 3.93 -34.84
C ALA A 110 21.33 2.83 -33.90
N LEU A 111 20.53 1.80 -33.64
CA LEU A 111 20.94 0.63 -32.83
C LEU A 111 22.08 -0.15 -33.50
N GLN A 112 22.07 -0.28 -34.83
CA GLN A 112 23.20 -0.87 -35.55
C GLN A 112 24.47 -0.02 -35.44
N ALA A 113 24.35 1.31 -35.35
CA ALA A 113 25.48 2.23 -35.21
C ALA A 113 26.10 2.26 -33.79
N LEU A 114 25.30 2.03 -32.73
CA LEU A 114 25.78 1.92 -31.34
C LEU A 114 26.70 0.69 -31.12
N GLY A 115 26.57 -0.34 -31.96
CA GLY A 115 27.31 -1.59 -31.78
C GLY A 115 26.73 -2.48 -30.66
N SER A 116 27.14 -3.75 -30.65
CA SER A 116 26.49 -4.79 -29.83
C SER A 116 26.64 -4.59 -28.31
N GLU A 117 27.73 -3.98 -27.86
CA GLU A 117 28.01 -3.79 -26.43
C GLU A 117 27.13 -2.71 -25.78
N GLU A 118 26.95 -1.58 -26.46
CA GLU A 118 26.09 -0.50 -25.98
C GLU A 118 24.60 -0.90 -26.05
N VAL A 119 24.21 -1.62 -27.10
CA VAL A 119 22.85 -2.21 -27.21
C VAL A 119 22.59 -3.19 -26.07
N ASN A 120 23.56 -4.03 -25.72
CA ASN A 120 23.43 -4.95 -24.58
C ASN A 120 23.30 -4.20 -23.25
N THR A 121 24.11 -3.15 -23.05
CA THR A 121 24.03 -2.30 -21.85
C THR A 121 22.66 -1.62 -21.72
N LEU A 122 22.12 -1.10 -22.81
CA LEU A 122 20.79 -0.49 -22.84
C LEU A 122 19.69 -1.53 -22.51
N TYR A 123 19.81 -2.74 -23.07
CA TYR A 123 18.89 -3.84 -22.79
C TYR A 123 18.90 -4.23 -21.30
N GLU A 124 20.06 -4.42 -20.70
CA GLU A 124 20.19 -4.75 -19.27
C GLU A 124 19.61 -3.64 -18.39
N SER A 125 19.90 -2.36 -18.71
CA SER A 125 19.33 -1.22 -17.98
C SER A 125 17.80 -1.16 -18.07
N TRP A 126 17.24 -1.44 -19.25
CA TRP A 126 15.80 -1.52 -19.46
C TRP A 126 15.20 -2.70 -18.68
N LEU A 127 15.86 -3.86 -18.70
CA LEU A 127 15.41 -5.05 -17.99
C LEU A 127 15.38 -4.80 -16.47
N GLU A 128 16.46 -4.26 -15.90
CA GLU A 128 16.52 -3.89 -14.48
C GLU A 128 15.39 -2.90 -14.11
N THR A 129 15.20 -1.87 -14.93
CA THR A 129 14.14 -0.87 -14.71
C THR A 129 12.75 -1.52 -14.77
N SER A 130 12.51 -2.44 -15.71
CA SER A 130 11.23 -3.14 -15.85
C SER A 130 10.92 -4.05 -14.65
N ILE A 131 11.94 -4.74 -14.11
CA ILE A 131 11.83 -5.56 -12.90
C ILE A 131 11.50 -4.68 -11.70
N ARG A 132 12.22 -3.56 -11.54
CA ARG A 132 11.98 -2.59 -10.46
C ARG A 132 10.57 -2.01 -10.53
N MET A 133 10.10 -1.59 -11.72
CA MET A 133 8.74 -1.07 -11.88
C MET A 133 7.68 -2.13 -11.58
N THR A 134 7.89 -3.38 -12.01
CA THR A 134 6.98 -4.49 -11.71
C THR A 134 6.89 -4.75 -10.21
N SER A 135 8.02 -4.69 -9.50
CA SER A 135 8.06 -4.78 -8.03
C SER A 135 7.26 -3.64 -7.37
N VAL A 136 7.47 -2.40 -7.81
CA VAL A 136 6.72 -1.23 -7.29
C VAL A 136 5.21 -1.39 -7.53
N ILE A 137 4.79 -1.84 -8.72
CA ILE A 137 3.38 -2.08 -9.01
C ILE A 137 2.80 -3.15 -8.08
N ARG A 138 3.53 -4.24 -7.83
CA ARG A 138 3.11 -5.30 -6.90
C ARG A 138 2.94 -4.78 -5.48
N CYS A 139 3.92 -4.03 -4.97
CA CYS A 139 3.82 -3.41 -3.64
C CYS A 139 2.63 -2.44 -3.55
N ARG A 140 2.37 -1.66 -4.61
CA ARG A 140 1.23 -0.76 -4.66
C ARG A 140 -0.10 -1.50 -4.54
N VAL A 141 -0.26 -2.63 -5.23
CA VAL A 141 -1.47 -3.48 -5.13
C VAL A 141 -1.63 -4.03 -3.71
N GLN A 142 -0.55 -4.54 -3.10
CA GLN A 142 -0.58 -5.02 -1.72
C GLN A 142 -1.02 -3.93 -0.74
N PHE A 143 -0.48 -2.71 -0.88
CA PHE A 143 -0.92 -1.59 -0.04
C PHE A 143 -2.37 -1.17 -0.29
N GLU A 144 -2.86 -1.24 -1.53
CA GLU A 144 -4.27 -0.98 -1.82
C GLU A 144 -5.18 -1.99 -1.11
N ASP A 145 -4.81 -3.28 -1.10
CA ASP A 145 -5.54 -4.34 -0.40
C ASP A 145 -5.51 -4.16 1.12
N GLU A 146 -4.33 -3.87 1.70
CA GLU A 146 -4.18 -3.60 3.14
C GLU A 146 -4.99 -2.37 3.58
N ILE A 147 -5.00 -1.30 2.78
CA ILE A 147 -5.81 -0.11 3.05
C ILE A 147 -7.31 -0.45 3.03
N ALA A 148 -7.76 -1.30 2.09
CA ALA A 148 -9.15 -1.72 2.02
C ALA A 148 -9.56 -2.57 3.23
N ALA A 149 -8.68 -3.49 3.66
CA ALA A 149 -8.88 -4.29 4.87
C ALA A 149 -8.97 -3.40 6.12
N LEU A 150 -8.02 -2.46 6.27
CA LEU A 150 -7.99 -1.54 7.41
C LEU A 150 -9.22 -0.64 7.47
N LYS A 151 -9.68 -0.12 6.32
CA LYS A 151 -10.94 0.64 6.25
C LYS A 151 -12.13 -0.16 6.79
N THR A 152 -12.22 -1.44 6.40
CA THR A 152 -13.29 -2.33 6.86
C THR A 152 -13.21 -2.54 8.38
N GLU A 153 -12.01 -2.78 8.91
CA GLU A 153 -11.81 -2.92 10.35
C GLU A 153 -12.21 -1.66 11.14
N VAL A 154 -11.81 -0.48 10.66
CA VAL A 154 -12.19 0.81 11.27
C VAL A 154 -13.71 0.97 11.28
N THR A 155 -14.40 0.63 10.19
CA THR A 155 -15.88 0.70 10.17
C THR A 155 -16.53 -0.26 11.16
N ASN A 156 -16.00 -1.49 11.28
CA ASN A 156 -16.50 -2.48 12.24
C ASN A 156 -16.26 -2.04 13.69
N LEU A 157 -15.08 -1.49 13.99
CA LEU A 157 -14.77 -0.95 15.31
C LEU A 157 -15.68 0.22 15.67
N LYS A 158 -15.96 1.10 14.71
CA LYS A 158 -16.90 2.21 14.92
C LYS A 158 -18.30 1.72 15.31
N VAL A 159 -18.81 0.69 14.64
CA VAL A 159 -20.10 0.07 14.99
C VAL A 159 -20.07 -0.51 16.41
N LYS A 160 -19.00 -1.23 16.77
CA LYS A 160 -18.83 -1.78 18.13
C LYS A 160 -18.80 -0.69 19.20
N VAL A 161 -18.07 0.41 18.95
CA VAL A 161 -18.00 1.55 19.87
C VAL A 161 -19.40 2.16 20.06
N SER A 162 -20.13 2.44 18.99
CA SER A 162 -21.49 2.99 19.10
C SER A 162 -22.44 2.05 19.86
N SER A 163 -22.38 0.74 19.61
CA SER A 163 -23.16 -0.25 20.37
C SER A 163 -22.80 -0.25 21.86
N SER A 164 -21.52 -0.14 22.20
CA SER A 164 -21.09 -0.09 23.60
C SER A 164 -21.51 1.21 24.29
N GLU A 165 -21.52 2.34 23.58
CA GLU A 165 -22.00 3.62 24.11
C GLU A 165 -23.50 3.59 24.43
N GLU A 166 -24.31 2.91 23.60
CA GLU A 166 -25.73 2.70 23.86
C GLU A 166 -25.96 1.81 25.09
N GLU A 167 -25.18 0.74 25.24
CA GLU A 167 -25.25 -0.13 26.41
C GLU A 167 -24.85 0.61 27.70
N ILE A 168 -23.79 1.43 27.66
CA ILE A 168 -23.39 2.27 28.79
C ILE A 168 -24.51 3.24 29.18
N LYS A 169 -25.16 3.90 28.21
CA LYS A 169 -26.30 4.80 28.48
C LYS A 169 -27.46 4.05 29.15
N LYS A 170 -27.78 2.85 28.66
CA LYS A 170 -28.82 2.00 29.24
C LYS A 170 -28.49 1.61 30.68
N LEU A 171 -27.27 1.14 30.93
CA LEU A 171 -26.81 0.78 32.28
C LEU A 171 -26.81 1.98 33.23
N HIS A 172 -26.48 3.17 32.73
CA HIS A 172 -26.52 4.38 33.54
C HIS A 172 -27.95 4.74 33.97
N ALA A 173 -28.92 4.67 33.05
CA ALA A 173 -30.32 4.88 33.35
C ALA A 173 -30.87 3.85 34.36
N GLU A 174 -30.50 2.58 34.22
CA GLU A 174 -30.86 1.53 35.17
C GLU A 174 -30.26 1.79 36.55
N LEU A 175 -28.98 2.19 36.62
CA LEU A 175 -28.32 2.54 37.87
C LEU A 175 -29.02 3.69 38.59
N ASP A 176 -29.42 4.73 37.86
CA ASP A 176 -30.11 5.87 38.45
C ASP A 176 -31.53 5.52 38.91
N SER A 177 -32.24 4.66 38.17
CA SER A 177 -33.51 4.07 38.61
C SER A 177 -33.35 3.30 39.92
N GLN A 178 -32.32 2.44 40.01
CA GLN A 178 -32.06 1.65 41.22
C GLN A 178 -31.70 2.54 42.41
N LYS A 179 -30.86 3.55 42.24
CA LYS A 179 -30.56 4.53 43.30
C LYS A 179 -31.82 5.20 43.82
N GLU A 180 -32.73 5.59 42.94
CA GLU A 180 -33.99 6.22 43.33
C GLU A 180 -34.90 5.25 44.10
N THR A 181 -35.00 3.99 43.66
CA THR A 181 -35.76 2.97 44.42
C THR A 181 -35.16 2.73 45.80
N PHE A 182 -33.82 2.63 45.91
CA PHE A 182 -33.13 2.43 47.17
C PHE A 182 -33.37 3.61 48.12
N ARG A 183 -33.29 4.85 47.61
CA ARG A 183 -33.59 6.07 48.36
C ARG A 183 -35.01 6.04 48.95
N LYS A 184 -36.02 5.76 48.12
CA LYS A 184 -37.42 5.65 48.58
C LYS A 184 -37.61 4.56 49.62
N THR A 185 -37.00 3.39 49.44
CA THR A 185 -37.08 2.31 50.44
C THR A 185 -36.40 2.68 51.74
N SER A 186 -35.27 3.40 51.69
CA SER A 186 -34.56 3.88 52.88
C SER A 186 -35.42 4.89 53.66
N GLU A 187 -36.04 5.85 52.96
CA GLU A 187 -36.98 6.82 53.54
C GLU A 187 -38.16 6.10 54.23
N ALA A 188 -38.80 5.14 53.56
CA ALA A 188 -39.92 4.37 54.12
C ALA A 188 -39.52 3.51 55.34
N VAL A 189 -38.33 2.90 55.34
CA VAL A 189 -37.81 2.15 56.49
C VAL A 189 -37.60 3.08 57.68
N ASN A 190 -37.06 4.28 57.44
CA ASN A 190 -36.85 5.26 58.50
C ASN A 190 -38.17 5.83 59.05
N GLU A 191 -39.18 6.05 58.20
CA GLU A 191 -40.52 6.43 58.66
C GLU A 191 -41.15 5.32 59.52
N HIS A 192 -41.02 4.07 59.10
CA HIS A 192 -41.54 2.93 59.86
C HIS A 192 -40.85 2.75 61.22
N THR A 193 -39.53 2.96 61.32
CA THR A 193 -38.82 2.90 62.61
C THR A 193 -39.29 4.01 63.55
N VAL A 194 -39.46 5.24 63.06
CA VAL A 194 -40.02 6.37 63.83
C VAL A 194 -41.45 6.09 64.31
N MET A 195 -42.32 5.54 63.45
CA MET A 195 -43.68 5.14 63.84
C MET A 195 -43.68 4.02 64.90
N LYS A 196 -42.79 3.03 64.76
CA LYS A 196 -42.69 1.94 65.73
C LYS A 196 -42.25 2.44 67.11
N ASP A 197 -41.32 3.37 67.17
CA ASP A 197 -40.82 3.92 68.42
C ASP A 197 -41.84 4.85 69.10
N SER A 198 -42.60 5.64 68.33
CA SER A 198 -43.72 6.43 68.87
C SER A 198 -44.84 5.55 69.42
N ASN A 199 -45.22 4.48 68.73
CA ASN A 199 -46.23 3.52 69.22
C ASN A 199 -45.82 2.84 70.53
N LYS A 200 -44.54 2.48 70.69
CA LYS A 200 -44.04 1.91 71.96
C LYS A 200 -44.17 2.89 73.12
N ARG A 201 -43.96 4.19 72.90
CA ARG A 201 -44.09 5.21 73.95
C ARG A 201 -45.54 5.39 74.38
N ILE A 202 -46.50 5.30 73.45
CA ILE A 202 -47.93 5.39 73.76
C ILE A 202 -48.39 4.20 74.61
N LEU A 203 -47.94 2.98 74.29
CA LEU A 203 -48.29 1.76 75.03
C LEU A 203 -47.68 1.67 76.44
N ALA A 204 -46.72 2.54 76.77
CA ALA A 204 -46.06 2.59 78.08
C ALA A 204 -46.68 3.62 79.04
N LEU A 205 -47.69 4.37 78.60
CA LEU A 205 -48.49 5.32 79.39
C LEU A 205 -49.81 4.67 79.83
#